data_AF-A0A7C2TUY0-F1
#
_entry.id   AF-A0A7C2TUY0-F1
#
_cell.length_a   1.000
_cell.length_b   1.000
_cell.length_c   1.000
_cell.angle_alpha   90.00
_cell.angle_beta   90.00
_cell.angle_gamma   90.00
#
_symmetry.space_group_name_H-M   'P 1'
#
loop_
_entity.id
_entity.type
_entity.pdbx_description
1 polymer ?
#
loop_
_entity_poly.entity_id
_entity_poly.type
_entity_poly.pdbx_seq_one_letter_code
_entity_poly.pdbx_strand_id
1 'polypeptide(L)'
;MIAPKAEIRRFDIFAEWNRLKAVTQLRLPEPEARTYGLAVAKVVAARKLHGYQPRELAEFKRQARTLARPEQITIPWWHKLASAEEFEKKIIQRMGRDFYERVFQPAIARAWHEGKTYEEIRDVLRQEWNQQLR
;
A
#
# COMPACT_ATOMS: atom_id res chain seq x y z
N MET A 1 2.59 -18.37 -17.06
CA MET A 1 2.75 -17.05 -16.43
C MET A 1 1.61 -16.89 -15.42
N ILE A 2 1.90 -16.46 -14.19
CA ILE A 2 0.84 -16.26 -13.20
C ILE A 2 0.20 -14.91 -13.50
N ALA A 3 -1.06 -14.90 -13.91
CA ALA A 3 -1.83 -13.69 -14.18
C ALA A 3 -2.62 -13.26 -12.93
N PRO A 4 -2.95 -11.97 -12.77
CA PRO A 4 -3.80 -11.53 -11.67
C PRO A 4 -5.24 -12.02 -11.86
N LYS A 5 -5.96 -12.23 -10.75
CA LYS A 5 -7.39 -12.61 -10.73
C LYS A 5 -8.34 -11.42 -10.88
N ALA A 6 -7.82 -10.20 -10.79
CA ALA A 6 -8.59 -8.97 -10.89
C ALA A 6 -7.71 -7.82 -11.39
N GLU A 7 -8.34 -6.73 -11.85
CA GLU A 7 -7.64 -5.52 -12.26
C GLU A 7 -6.69 -5.02 -11.16
N ILE A 8 -5.43 -4.82 -11.53
CA ILE A 8 -4.46 -4.12 -10.71
C ILE A 8 -4.77 -2.62 -10.82
N ARG A 9 -4.88 -1.96 -9.68
CA ARG A 9 -5.19 -0.54 -9.55
C ARG A 9 -3.94 0.19 -9.08
N ARG A 10 -3.86 1.49 -9.36
CA ARG A 10 -2.83 2.38 -8.75
C ARG A 10 -2.85 2.28 -7.23
N PHE A 11 -4.04 2.13 -6.65
CA PHE A 11 -4.24 1.91 -5.22
C PHE A 11 -3.44 0.72 -4.67
N ASP A 12 -3.41 -0.40 -5.40
CA ASP A 12 -2.74 -1.62 -4.94
C ASP A 12 -1.22 -1.44 -4.91
N ILE A 13 -0.67 -0.86 -5.99
CA ILE A 13 0.76 -0.57 -6.07
C ILE A 13 1.15 0.43 -4.98
N PHE A 14 0.33 1.45 -4.76
CA PHE A 14 0.59 2.45 -3.73
C PHE A 14 0.53 1.87 -2.31
N ALA A 15 -0.40 0.93 -2.04
CA ALA A 15 -0.48 0.24 -0.76
C ALA A 15 0.77 -0.61 -0.50
N GLU A 16 1.21 -1.39 -1.49
CA GLU A 16 2.40 -2.24 -1.37
C GLU A 16 3.70 -1.42 -1.31
N TRP A 17 3.80 -0.32 -2.06
CA TRP A 17 4.92 0.61 -1.98
C TRP A 17 5.09 1.17 -0.57
N ASN A 18 3.98 1.56 0.07
CA ASN A 18 4.03 2.09 1.44
C ASN A 18 4.19 0.98 2.49
N ARG A 19 3.78 -0.27 2.21
CA ARG A 19 4.18 -1.43 3.03
C ARG A 19 5.70 -1.60 3.02
N LEU A 20 6.33 -1.61 1.85
CA LEU A 20 7.80 -1.69 1.73
C LEU A 20 8.50 -0.52 2.42
N LYS A 21 7.98 0.70 2.27
CA LYS A 21 8.48 1.87 2.99
C LYS A 21 8.41 1.68 4.52
N ALA A 22 7.31 1.15 5.02
CA ALA A 22 7.16 0.85 6.45
C ALA A 22 8.15 -0.21 6.94
N VAL A 23 8.35 -1.30 6.18
CA VAL A 23 9.34 -2.33 6.55
C VAL A 23 10.75 -1.75 6.54
N THR A 24 11.12 -1.02 5.50
CA THR A 24 12.52 -0.61 5.26
C THR A 24 12.93 0.64 6.04
N GLN A 25 12.05 1.64 6.12
CA GLN A 25 12.37 2.95 6.71
C GLN A 25 11.86 3.07 8.15
N LEU A 26 10.70 2.50 8.46
CA LEU A 26 10.12 2.53 9.81
C LEU A 26 10.45 1.28 10.64
N ARG A 27 11.01 0.24 10.01
CA ARG A 27 11.32 -1.06 10.65
C ARG A 27 10.12 -1.69 11.33
N LEU A 28 8.92 -1.47 10.77
CA LEU A 28 7.70 -2.08 11.29
C LEU A 28 7.67 -3.57 10.95
N PRO A 29 7.15 -4.43 11.85
CA PRO A 29 6.92 -5.84 11.53
C PRO A 29 5.88 -5.98 10.41
N GLU A 30 5.88 -7.11 9.72
CA GLU A 30 5.07 -7.32 8.50
C GLU A 30 3.56 -7.01 8.65
N PRO A 31 2.85 -7.45 9.72
CA PRO A 31 1.44 -7.11 9.90
C PRO A 31 1.20 -5.59 10.04
N GLU A 32 2.10 -4.91 10.76
CA GLU A 32 2.05 -3.46 10.94
C GLU A 32 2.32 -2.72 9.63
N ALA A 33 3.31 -3.18 8.86
CA ALA A 33 3.62 -2.59 7.57
C ALA A 33 2.47 -2.73 6.56
N ARG A 34 1.76 -3.87 6.56
CA ARG A 34 0.56 -4.07 5.72
C ARG A 34 -0.56 -3.12 6.12
N THR A 35 -0.80 -2.99 7.42
CA THR A 35 -1.79 -2.08 7.97
C THR A 35 -1.46 -0.63 7.58
N TYR A 36 -0.21 -0.21 7.79
CA TYR A 36 0.30 1.10 7.42
C TYR A 36 0.12 1.39 5.92
N GLY A 37 0.57 0.48 5.05
CA GLY A 37 0.50 0.64 3.61
C GLY A 37 -0.93 0.87 3.12
N LEU A 38 -1.89 0.07 3.63
CA LEU A 38 -3.30 0.22 3.30
C LEU A 38 -3.89 1.53 3.84
N ALA A 39 -3.56 1.91 5.07
CA ALA A 39 -4.05 3.15 5.68
C ALA A 39 -3.59 4.38 4.88
N VAL A 40 -2.31 4.44 4.51
CA VAL A 40 -1.77 5.52 3.66
C VAL A 40 -2.50 5.58 2.32
N ALA A 41 -2.72 4.43 1.68
CA ALA A 41 -3.44 4.38 0.41
C ALA A 41 -4.89 4.88 0.53
N LYS A 42 -5.60 4.50 1.60
CA LYS A 42 -6.96 5.00 1.88
C LYS A 42 -6.99 6.50 2.07
N VAL A 43 -6.07 7.06 2.86
CA VAL A 43 -6.01 8.50 3.15
C VAL A 43 -5.76 9.32 1.89
N VAL A 44 -4.86 8.85 1.01
CA VAL A 44 -4.51 9.54 -0.24
C VAL A 44 -5.62 9.40 -1.28
N ALA A 45 -6.23 8.21 -1.39
CA ALA A 45 -7.31 7.97 -2.35
C ALA A 45 -8.64 8.64 -1.94
N ALA A 46 -8.86 8.87 -0.65
CA ALA A 46 -10.10 9.44 -0.15
C ALA A 46 -10.22 10.95 -0.41
N ARG A 47 -11.26 11.32 -1.18
CA ARG A 47 -11.81 12.69 -1.14
C ARG A 47 -12.52 12.96 0.20
N LYS A 48 -13.21 11.95 0.74
CA LYS A 48 -13.83 11.91 2.08
C LYS A 48 -13.68 10.48 2.66
N LEU A 49 -13.39 10.34 3.95
CA LEU A 49 -13.49 9.08 4.69
C LEU A 49 -14.78 9.15 5.51
N HIS A 50 -15.75 8.30 5.21
CA HIS A 50 -17.01 8.25 5.96
C HIS A 50 -16.74 7.90 7.43
N GLY A 51 -17.36 8.64 8.35
CA GLY A 51 -17.19 8.45 9.79
C GLY A 51 -16.08 9.28 10.45
N TYR A 52 -15.33 10.09 9.70
CA TYR A 52 -14.31 10.99 10.25
C TYR A 52 -14.62 12.46 10.00
N GLN A 53 -14.29 13.29 10.98
CA GLN A 53 -14.39 14.74 10.84
C GLN A 53 -13.30 15.27 9.90
N PRO A 54 -13.54 16.39 9.18
CA PRO A 54 -12.54 16.99 8.29
C PRO A 54 -11.18 17.26 8.95
N ARG A 55 -11.18 17.63 10.24
CA ARG A 55 -9.96 17.87 11.02
C ARG A 55 -9.14 16.58 11.21
N GLU A 56 -9.79 15.47 11.52
CA GLU A 56 -9.13 14.16 11.67
C GLU A 56 -8.55 13.69 10.33
N LEU A 57 -9.30 13.86 9.24
CA LEU A 57 -8.82 13.59 7.88
C LEU A 57 -7.57 14.42 7.52
N ALA A 58 -7.54 15.70 7.89
CA ALA A 58 -6.39 16.55 7.66
C ALA A 58 -5.16 16.09 8.45
N GLU A 59 -5.37 15.64 9.69
CA GLU A 59 -4.32 15.07 10.52
C GLU A 59 -3.76 13.76 9.94
N PHE A 60 -4.62 12.83 9.51
CA PHE A 60 -4.17 11.61 8.84
C PHE A 60 -3.40 11.92 7.55
N LYS A 61 -3.84 12.90 6.76
CA LYS A 61 -3.10 13.34 5.56
C LYS A 61 -1.74 13.91 5.90
N ARG A 62 -1.63 14.68 6.99
CA ARG A 62 -0.34 15.19 7.50
C ARG A 62 0.58 14.04 7.89
N GLN A 63 0.08 13.08 8.67
CA GLN A 63 0.83 11.91 9.11
C GLN A 63 1.21 10.96 7.96
N ALA A 64 0.37 10.81 6.94
CA ALA A 64 0.68 9.98 5.77
C ALA A 64 1.75 10.61 4.85
N ARG A 65 1.86 11.94 4.84
CA ARG A 65 2.88 12.67 4.06
C ARG A 65 4.21 12.75 4.78
N THR A 66 4.18 12.94 6.09
CA THR A 66 5.39 13.02 6.91
C THR A 66 5.68 11.66 7.50
N LEU A 67 6.69 10.98 6.97
CA LEU A 67 7.17 9.76 7.59
C LEU A 67 7.70 10.10 8.99
N ALA A 68 6.88 9.88 10.02
CA ALA A 68 7.28 10.12 11.39
C ALA A 68 8.44 9.18 11.73
N ARG A 69 9.43 9.67 12.46
CA ARG A 69 10.49 8.77 12.94
C ARG A 69 9.86 7.75 13.89
N PRO A 70 10.32 6.48 13.93
CA PRO A 70 9.74 5.45 14.79
C PRO A 70 9.53 5.90 16.24
N GLU A 71 10.50 6.63 16.80
CA GLU A 71 10.46 7.18 18.17
C GLU A 71 9.39 8.24 18.42
N GLN A 72 8.81 8.83 17.37
CA GLN A 72 7.74 9.83 17.44
C GLN A 72 6.34 9.21 17.32
N ILE A 73 6.25 7.92 17.03
CA ILE A 73 4.99 7.20 16.86
C ILE A 73 4.49 6.75 18.24
N THR A 74 3.74 7.63 18.89
CA THR A 74 3.13 7.33 20.21
C THR A 74 1.83 6.56 20.09
N ILE A 75 1.02 6.87 19.07
CA ILE A 75 -0.24 6.18 18.76
C ILE A 75 -0.24 5.87 17.26
N PRO A 76 -0.25 4.59 16.85
CA PRO A 76 -0.21 4.22 15.45
C PRO A 76 -1.55 4.50 14.77
N TRP A 77 -1.64 5.68 14.14
CA TRP A 77 -2.87 6.20 13.51
C TRP A 77 -3.44 5.27 12.44
N TRP A 78 -2.59 4.45 11.79
CA TRP A 78 -2.99 3.56 10.71
C TRP A 78 -4.00 2.49 11.14
N HIS A 79 -3.97 2.04 12.39
CA HIS A 79 -4.96 1.08 12.91
C HIS A 79 -6.38 1.62 12.94
N LYS A 80 -6.54 2.94 12.98
CA LYS A 80 -7.87 3.54 12.88
C LYS A 80 -8.49 3.32 11.50
N LEU A 81 -7.66 3.11 10.47
CA LEU A 81 -8.09 3.16 9.08
C LEU A 81 -7.96 1.83 8.36
N ALA A 82 -7.19 0.88 8.86
CA ALA A 82 -6.92 -0.38 8.18
C ALA A 82 -6.53 -1.47 9.18
N SER A 83 -6.49 -2.71 8.69
CA SER A 83 -5.84 -3.84 9.37
C SER A 83 -5.06 -4.72 8.38
N ALA A 84 -4.21 -5.59 8.90
CA ALA A 84 -3.47 -6.57 8.10
C ALA A 84 -4.40 -7.56 7.38
N GLU A 85 -5.49 -7.97 8.03
CA GLU A 85 -6.52 -8.84 7.45
C GLU A 85 -7.27 -8.14 6.32
N GLU A 86 -7.46 -6.82 6.43
CA GLU A 86 -8.05 -6.05 5.35
C GLU A 86 -7.10 -5.95 4.15
N PHE A 87 -5.80 -5.76 4.38
CA PHE A 87 -4.79 -5.81 3.32
C PHE A 87 -4.80 -7.18 2.63
N GLU A 88 -4.79 -8.24 3.42
CA GLU A 88 -4.86 -9.63 2.94
C GLU A 88 -6.09 -9.83 2.03
N LYS A 89 -7.28 -9.40 2.45
CA LYS A 89 -8.51 -9.55 1.66
C LYS A 89 -8.52 -8.65 0.41
N LYS A 90 -8.23 -7.35 0.57
CA LYS A 90 -8.45 -6.34 -0.48
C LYS A 90 -7.33 -6.24 -1.51
N ILE A 91 -6.12 -6.63 -1.12
CA ILE A 91 -4.93 -6.63 -1.98
C ILE A 91 -4.65 -8.07 -2.41
N ILE A 92 -4.20 -8.91 -1.49
CA ILE A 92 -3.62 -10.24 -1.78
C ILE A 92 -4.67 -11.19 -2.37
N GLN A 93 -5.76 -11.45 -1.66
CA GLN A 93 -6.78 -12.39 -2.11
C GLN A 93 -7.49 -11.90 -3.38
N ARG A 94 -7.79 -10.60 -3.46
CA ARG A 94 -8.44 -9.99 -4.63
C ARG A 94 -7.64 -10.16 -5.91
N MET A 95 -6.34 -9.86 -5.89
CA MET A 95 -5.48 -10.04 -7.08
C MET A 95 -5.03 -11.49 -7.28
N GLY A 96 -5.22 -12.34 -6.27
CA GLY A 96 -4.74 -13.72 -6.23
C GLY A 96 -3.41 -13.85 -5.49
N ARG A 97 -3.37 -14.73 -4.48
CA ARG A 97 -2.20 -14.96 -3.63
C ARG A 97 -0.94 -15.27 -4.44
N ASP A 98 -1.02 -16.24 -5.34
CA ASP A 98 0.15 -16.66 -6.13
C ASP A 98 0.71 -15.51 -6.97
N PHE A 99 -0.18 -14.68 -7.53
CA PHE A 99 0.23 -13.49 -8.28
C PHE A 99 0.90 -12.47 -7.35
N TYR A 100 0.29 -12.22 -6.19
CA TYR A 100 0.83 -11.30 -5.20
C TYR A 100 2.25 -11.69 -4.77
N GLU A 101 2.42 -12.94 -4.32
CA GLU A 101 3.65 -13.43 -3.69
C GLU A 101 4.77 -13.67 -4.71
N ARG A 102 4.45 -14.10 -5.94
CA ARG A 102 5.45 -14.51 -6.93
C ARG A 102 5.73 -13.47 -8.00
N VAL A 103 4.85 -12.49 -8.20
CA VAL A 103 4.98 -11.49 -9.27
C VAL A 103 4.90 -10.08 -8.71
N PHE A 104 3.77 -9.70 -8.11
CA PHE A 104 3.48 -8.32 -7.73
C PHE A 104 4.44 -7.78 -6.66
N GLN A 105 4.52 -8.43 -5.50
CA GLN A 105 5.39 -8.01 -4.41
C GLN A 105 6.88 -8.04 -4.83
N PRO A 106 7.40 -9.12 -5.45
CA PRO A 106 8.80 -9.13 -5.91
C PRO A 106 9.14 -8.05 -6.93
N ALA A 107 8.23 -7.72 -7.86
CA ALA A 107 8.46 -6.67 -8.85
C ALA A 107 8.56 -5.29 -8.20
N ILE A 108 7.68 -4.99 -7.24
CA ILE A 108 7.71 -3.71 -6.52
C ILE A 108 8.95 -3.64 -5.62
N ALA A 109 9.31 -4.73 -4.95
CA ALA A 109 10.53 -4.80 -4.14
C ALA A 109 11.79 -4.58 -4.99
N ARG A 110 11.86 -5.18 -6.19
CA ARG A 110 12.95 -4.95 -7.13
C ARG A 110 13.04 -3.47 -7.54
N ALA A 111 11.92 -2.87 -7.94
CA ALA A 111 11.89 -1.48 -8.31
C ALA A 111 12.34 -0.55 -7.16
N TRP A 112 11.94 -0.87 -5.93
CA TRP A 112 12.42 -0.18 -4.73
C TRP A 112 13.95 -0.30 -4.57
N HIS A 113 14.52 -1.49 -4.72
CA HIS A 113 15.97 -1.71 -4.64
C HIS A 113 16.75 -1.04 -5.77
N GLU A 114 16.15 -0.90 -6.96
CA GLU A 114 16.69 -0.16 -8.10
C GLU A 114 16.63 1.37 -7.92
N GLY A 115 16.08 1.87 -6.80
CA GLY A 115 15.97 3.29 -6.53
C GLY A 115 14.91 4.02 -7.36
N LYS A 116 13.98 3.27 -7.99
CA LYS A 116 12.86 3.87 -8.73
C LYS A 116 11.90 4.58 -7.79
N THR A 117 11.10 5.47 -8.34
CA THR A 117 9.99 6.13 -7.66
C THR A 117 8.68 5.39 -7.92
N TYR A 118 7.69 5.62 -7.05
CA TYR A 118 6.34 5.09 -7.24
C TYR A 118 5.73 5.54 -8.58
N GLU A 119 5.91 6.81 -8.94
CA GLU A 119 5.40 7.41 -10.17
C GLU A 119 5.92 6.71 -11.42
N GLU A 120 7.20 6.34 -11.44
CA GLU A 120 7.83 5.64 -12.58
C GLU A 120 7.25 4.25 -12.80
N ILE A 121 6.91 3.53 -11.73
CA ILE A 121 6.52 2.12 -11.82
C ILE A 121 5.00 1.90 -11.90
N ARG A 122 4.20 2.82 -11.33
CA ARG A 122 2.78 2.53 -11.04
C ARG A 122 1.94 2.28 -12.28
N ASP A 123 2.19 3.02 -13.36
CA ASP A 123 1.36 2.92 -14.57
C ASP A 123 1.92 1.85 -15.50
N VAL A 124 3.25 1.73 -15.59
CA VAL A 124 3.95 0.70 -16.37
C VAL A 124 3.56 -0.70 -15.92
N LEU A 125 3.80 -1.04 -14.64
CA LEU A 125 3.53 -2.38 -14.11
C LEU A 125 2.05 -2.73 -14.19
N ARG A 126 1.18 -1.77 -13.86
CA ARG A 126 -0.27 -1.97 -13.88
C ARG A 126 -0.77 -2.28 -15.28
N GLN A 127 -0.33 -1.52 -16.29
CA GLN A 127 -0.75 -1.74 -17.67
C GLN A 127 -0.28 -3.11 -18.18
N GLU A 128 0.98 -3.47 -17.91
CA GLU A 128 1.54 -4.77 -18.28
C GLU A 128 0.73 -5.93 -17.71
N TRP A 129 0.39 -5.90 -16.43
CA TRP A 129 -0.36 -6.99 -15.80
C TRP A 129 -1.84 -6.99 -16.19
N ASN A 130 -2.43 -5.82 -16.41
CA ASN A 130 -3.82 -5.73 -16.83
C ASN A 130 -4.05 -6.21 -18.28
N GLN A 131 -3.02 -6.20 -19.13
CA GLN A 131 -3.08 -6.83 -20.46
C GLN A 131 -3.17 -8.36 -20.40
N GLN A 132 -2.83 -8.95 -19.25
CA GLN A 132 -2.87 -10.40 -19.03
C GLN A 132 -4.20 -10.86 -18.43
N LEU A 133 -5.07 -9.92 -18.02
CA LEU A 133 -6.45 -10.22 -17.63
C LEU A 133 -7.23 -10.58 -18.89
N ARG A 134 -7.62 -11.85 -18.99
CA ARG A 134 -8.54 -12.34 -20.01
C ARG A 134 -9.97 -12.24 -19.50
#